data_AF-A0A820FFK5-F1
#
_entry.id   AF-A0A820FFK5-F1
#
_cell.length_a   1.000
_cell.length_b   1.000
_cell.length_c   1.000
_cell.angle_alpha   90.00
_cell.angle_beta   90.00
_cell.angle_gamma   90.00
#
_symmetry.space_group_name_H-M   'P 1'
#
loop_
_entity.id
_entity.type
_entity.pdbx_description
1 polymer ?
#
loop_
_entity_poly.entity_id
_entity_poly.type
_entity_poly.pdbx_seq_one_letter_code
_entity_poly.pdbx_strand_id
1 'polypeptide(L)'
;MQPHREPSKKDSTSTMSAPVQDLAHALHELLRLQQCQATTPMQLDTRFQLPKFSGQMNGETVDSWLRSLSTYFKTCPAMEEDMKLQIASLQLEGIAQAWWDTQLENFSKTDESTDTRITSWDNFCQALRDCFYPPG
;
A
#
# COMPACT_ATOMS: atom_id res chain seq x y z
N MET A 1 -64.66 59.50 5.24
CA MET A 1 -63.80 58.92 4.20
C MET A 1 -62.45 58.59 4.83
N GLN A 2 -62.24 57.33 5.18
CA GLN A 2 -60.98 56.69 5.58
C GLN A 2 -61.03 55.28 4.94
N PRO A 3 -59.95 54.49 4.86
CA PRO A 3 -58.51 54.79 4.75
C PRO A 3 -57.82 53.85 3.72
N HIS A 4 -56.53 54.03 3.37
CA HIS A 4 -55.70 52.83 3.16
C HIS A 4 -54.20 53.09 3.40
N ARG A 5 -53.72 52.43 4.45
CA ARG A 5 -52.32 52.18 4.80
C ARG A 5 -51.97 50.85 4.13
N GLU A 6 -50.99 50.82 3.23
CA GLU A 6 -50.41 49.55 2.78
C GLU A 6 -49.58 48.93 3.90
N PRO A 7 -49.79 47.64 4.24
CA PRO A 7 -48.78 46.82 4.88
C PRO A 7 -48.03 46.02 3.81
N SER A 8 -46.73 46.33 3.65
CA SER A 8 -45.77 45.51 2.93
C SER A 8 -45.66 44.15 3.63
N LYS A 9 -46.17 43.09 2.98
CA LYS A 9 -46.00 41.70 3.41
C LYS A 9 -44.52 41.31 3.27
N LYS A 10 -43.80 41.34 4.38
CA LYS A 10 -42.68 40.43 4.61
C LYS A 10 -43.21 39.21 5.36
N ASP A 11 -42.47 38.12 5.23
CA ASP A 11 -42.71 36.79 5.80
C ASP A 11 -43.71 35.91 5.05
N SER A 12 -43.17 35.05 4.19
CA SER A 12 -43.46 33.61 4.15
C SER A 12 -42.66 32.97 3.03
N THR A 13 -41.51 32.39 3.34
CA THR A 13 -40.83 31.27 2.63
C THR A 13 -39.42 31.06 3.20
N SER A 14 -39.29 30.89 4.52
CA SER A 14 -37.99 30.50 5.09
C SER A 14 -38.16 29.68 6.34
N THR A 15 -38.67 28.45 6.18
CA THR A 15 -38.74 27.51 7.33
C THR A 15 -38.47 26.05 6.95
N MET A 16 -38.10 25.72 5.69
CA MET A 16 -37.80 24.32 5.34
C MET A 16 -36.49 24.06 4.57
N SER A 17 -35.71 25.09 4.22
CA SER A 17 -34.48 24.88 3.41
C SER A 17 -33.24 24.56 4.24
N ALA A 18 -33.14 25.08 5.47
CA ALA A 18 -31.95 24.92 6.32
C ALA A 18 -31.54 23.45 6.59
N PRO A 19 -32.45 22.54 6.99
CA PRO A 19 -32.05 21.17 7.29
C PRO A 19 -31.65 20.37 6.04
N VAL A 20 -32.19 20.72 4.87
CA VAL A 20 -31.86 20.06 3.60
C VAL A 20 -30.47 20.49 3.13
N GLN A 21 -30.11 21.76 3.31
CA GLN A 21 -28.76 22.26 3.01
C GLN A 21 -27.70 21.67 3.93
N ASP A 22 -28.01 21.52 5.21
CA ASP A 22 -27.12 20.94 6.22
C ASP A 22 -26.82 19.47 5.91
N LEU A 23 -27.86 18.70 5.56
CA LEU A 23 -27.71 17.32 5.11
C LEU A 23 -26.86 17.21 3.84
N ALA A 24 -27.03 18.13 2.87
CA ALA A 24 -26.21 18.13 1.66
C ALA A 24 -24.72 18.39 1.94
N HIS A 25 -24.42 19.21 2.95
CA HIS A 25 -23.05 19.47 3.39
C HIS A 25 -22.46 18.24 4.09
N ALA A 26 -23.21 17.64 5.03
CA ALA A 26 -22.78 16.43 5.72
C ALA A 26 -22.56 15.26 4.75
N LEU A 27 -23.40 15.10 3.73
CA LEU A 27 -23.21 14.09 2.69
C LEU A 27 -21.97 14.36 1.83
N HIS A 28 -21.65 15.63 1.53
CA HIS A 28 -20.41 15.99 0.85
C HIS A 28 -19.17 15.67 1.68
N GLU A 29 -19.20 15.95 2.98
CA GLU A 29 -18.11 15.60 3.88
C GLU A 29 -17.92 14.09 4.01
N LEU A 30 -19.02 13.33 4.16
CA LEU A 30 -18.97 11.87 4.19
C LEU A 30 -18.43 11.28 2.89
N LEU A 31 -18.81 11.85 1.73
CA LEU A 31 -18.27 11.44 0.43
C LEU A 31 -16.77 11.77 0.31
N ARG A 32 -16.32 12.90 0.88
CA ARG A 32 -14.90 13.28 0.92
C ARG A 32 -14.09 12.34 1.81
N LEU A 33 -14.65 11.95 2.96
CA LEU A 33 -14.01 11.02 3.90
C LEU A 33 -13.95 9.59 3.36
N GLN A 34 -14.94 9.15 2.56
CA GLN A 34 -14.86 7.87 1.86
C GLN A 34 -13.79 7.86 0.75
N GLN A 35 -13.58 8.99 0.07
CA GLN A 35 -12.51 9.11 -0.94
C GLN A 35 -11.10 9.04 -0.33
N CYS A 36 -10.91 9.49 0.91
CA CYS A 36 -9.64 9.30 1.63
C CYS A 36 -9.39 7.84 2.08
N GLN A 37 -10.42 6.99 2.06
CA GLN A 37 -10.31 5.56 2.44
C GLN A 37 -10.09 4.64 1.23
N ALA A 38 -9.71 5.18 0.07
CA ALA A 38 -9.22 4.35 -1.02
C ALA A 38 -7.79 3.88 -0.73
N THR A 39 -7.60 3.07 0.31
CA THR A 39 -6.58 2.03 0.27
C THR A 39 -7.02 1.08 -0.85
N THR A 40 -6.61 1.39 -2.07
CA THR A 40 -6.76 0.45 -3.19
C THR A 40 -6.22 -0.89 -2.69
N PRO A 41 -7.04 -1.95 -2.60
CA PRO A 41 -6.51 -3.26 -2.28
C PRO A 41 -5.42 -3.53 -3.31
N MET A 42 -4.25 -3.95 -2.82
CA MET A 42 -3.09 -4.30 -3.63
C MET A 42 -3.50 -5.38 -4.64
N GLN A 43 -4.04 -4.97 -5.80
CA GLN A 43 -4.33 -5.87 -6.88
C GLN A 43 -2.98 -6.20 -7.52
N LEU A 44 -2.35 -7.26 -6.99
CA LEU A 44 -1.32 -7.95 -7.72
C LEU A 44 -1.95 -8.36 -9.06
N ASP A 45 -1.45 -7.78 -10.14
CA ASP A 45 -1.94 -8.07 -11.48
C ASP A 45 -1.70 -9.56 -11.76
N THR A 46 -2.76 -10.36 -11.62
CA THR A 46 -2.71 -11.83 -11.72
C THR A 46 -2.30 -12.33 -13.11
N ARG A 47 -2.19 -11.42 -14.08
CA ARG A 47 -1.61 -11.70 -15.41
C ARG A 47 -0.11 -11.99 -15.32
N PHE A 48 0.57 -11.51 -14.28
CA PHE A 48 1.98 -11.81 -14.04
C PHE A 48 2.11 -12.95 -13.06
N GLN A 49 2.33 -14.16 -13.57
CA GLN A 49 2.79 -15.29 -12.77
C GLN A 49 4.24 -15.05 -12.36
N LEU A 50 4.43 -14.46 -11.19
CA LEU A 50 5.77 -14.31 -10.62
C LEU A 50 6.33 -15.69 -10.24
N PRO A 51 7.60 -15.97 -10.55
CA PRO A 51 8.20 -17.24 -10.18
C PRO A 51 8.35 -17.33 -8.66
N LYS A 52 8.19 -18.54 -8.12
CA LYS A 52 8.41 -18.85 -6.71
C LYS A 52 9.85 -19.28 -6.47
N PHE A 53 10.38 -18.98 -5.29
CA PHE A 53 11.74 -19.38 -4.89
C PHE A 53 11.73 -20.15 -3.57
N SER A 54 12.17 -21.41 -3.63
CA SER A 54 12.16 -22.32 -2.47
C SER A 54 13.44 -22.31 -1.63
N GLY A 55 14.44 -21.49 -1.97
CA GLY A 55 15.73 -21.44 -1.27
C GLY A 55 16.80 -22.37 -1.82
N GLN A 56 16.87 -22.53 -3.14
CA GLN A 56 17.95 -23.31 -3.77
C GLN A 56 19.29 -22.57 -3.60
N MET A 57 20.32 -23.24 -3.08
CA MET A 57 21.68 -22.70 -2.96
C MET A 57 22.42 -22.73 -4.31
N ASN A 58 21.88 -22.01 -5.28
CA ASN A 58 22.44 -21.87 -6.63
C ASN A 58 22.35 -20.41 -7.04
N GLY A 59 23.50 -19.78 -7.25
CA GLY A 59 23.59 -18.37 -7.66
C GLY A 59 22.82 -18.08 -8.95
N GLU A 60 22.81 -19.01 -9.92
CA GLU A 60 22.07 -18.82 -11.16
C GLU A 60 20.54 -18.82 -10.94
N THR A 61 20.04 -19.73 -10.10
CA THR A 61 18.61 -19.76 -9.74
C THR A 61 18.20 -18.48 -9.03
N VAL A 62 19.02 -18.02 -8.08
CA VAL A 62 18.79 -16.77 -7.33
C VAL A 62 18.75 -15.57 -8.27
N ASP A 63 19.75 -15.42 -9.13
CA ASP A 63 19.82 -14.30 -10.08
C ASP A 63 18.67 -14.31 -11.08
N SER A 64 18.29 -15.49 -11.58
CA SER A 64 17.17 -15.64 -12.51
C SER A 64 15.84 -15.22 -11.86
N TRP A 65 15.62 -15.62 -10.61
CA TRP A 65 14.44 -15.24 -9.84
C TRP A 65 14.41 -13.73 -9.54
N LEU A 66 15.51 -13.16 -9.04
CA LEU A 66 15.63 -11.72 -8.77
C LEU A 66 15.43 -10.87 -10.03
N ARG A 67 15.94 -11.33 -11.18
CA ARG A 67 15.77 -10.66 -12.47
C ARG A 67 14.32 -10.65 -12.92
N SER A 68 13.59 -11.73 -12.66
CA SER A 68 12.16 -11.85 -12.99
C SER A 68 11.33 -10.86 -12.18
N LEU A 69 11.55 -10.78 -10.86
CA LEU A 69 10.90 -9.79 -10.00
C LEU A 69 11.27 -8.36 -10.37
N SER A 70 12.55 -8.09 -10.63
CA SER A 70 13.01 -6.76 -11.06
C SER A 70 12.36 -6.34 -12.38
N THR A 71 12.10 -7.27 -13.29
CA THR A 71 11.40 -6.99 -14.55
C THR A 71 9.95 -6.63 -14.30
N TYR A 72 9.28 -7.32 -13.38
CA TYR A 72 7.93 -6.98 -12.96
C TYR A 72 7.87 -5.59 -12.31
N PHE A 73 8.75 -5.28 -11.37
CA PHE A 73 8.80 -3.96 -10.73
C PHE A 73 9.07 -2.83 -11.72
N LYS A 74 9.83 -3.08 -12.79
CA LYS A 74 10.01 -2.10 -13.89
C LYS A 74 8.72 -1.76 -14.65
N THR A 75 7.74 -2.66 -14.68
CA THR A 75 6.42 -2.35 -15.27
C THR A 75 5.58 -1.43 -14.40
N CYS A 76 5.93 -1.30 -13.11
CA CYS A 76 5.24 -0.48 -12.12
C CYS A 76 6.21 0.49 -11.44
N PRO A 77 6.66 1.57 -12.12
CA PRO A 77 7.71 2.47 -11.60
C PRO A 77 7.33 3.26 -10.35
N ALA A 78 6.03 3.40 -10.05
CA ALA A 78 5.53 4.08 -8.85
C ALA A 78 5.40 3.15 -7.63
N MET A 79 5.89 1.91 -7.71
CA MET A 79 5.79 0.94 -6.62
C MET A 79 6.75 1.27 -5.47
N GLU A 80 6.20 1.39 -4.27
CA GLU A 80 6.96 1.63 -3.04
C GLU A 80 7.86 0.45 -2.68
N GLU A 81 8.97 0.72 -1.98
CA GLU A 81 9.95 -0.31 -1.59
C GLU A 81 9.32 -1.37 -0.68
N ASP A 82 8.50 -0.97 0.30
CA ASP A 82 7.78 -1.90 1.18
C ASP A 82 6.92 -2.88 0.38
N MET A 83 6.23 -2.38 -0.64
CA MET A 83 5.39 -3.19 -1.52
C MET A 83 6.21 -4.17 -2.38
N LYS A 84 7.40 -3.78 -2.84
CA LYS A 84 8.34 -4.71 -3.52
C LYS A 84 8.77 -5.84 -2.59
N LEU A 85 9.11 -5.52 -1.34
CA LEU A 85 9.48 -6.49 -0.32
C LEU A 85 8.34 -7.44 0.02
N GLN A 86 7.11 -6.93 0.17
CA GLN A 86 5.92 -7.75 0.39
C GLN A 86 5.68 -8.71 -0.79
N ILE A 87 5.74 -8.23 -2.02
CA ILE A 87 5.57 -9.07 -3.21
C ILE A 87 6.65 -10.16 -3.27
N ALA A 88 7.90 -9.82 -3.02
CA ALA A 88 8.98 -10.79 -3.01
C ALA A 88 8.79 -11.84 -1.89
N SER A 89 8.44 -11.40 -0.69
CA SER A 89 8.14 -12.27 0.46
C SER A 89 7.01 -13.25 0.15
N LEU A 90 5.96 -12.83 -0.57
CA LEU A 90 4.85 -13.70 -0.98
C LEU A 90 5.28 -14.77 -2.00
N GLN A 91 6.38 -14.56 -2.71
CA GLN A 91 6.93 -15.50 -3.69
C GLN A 91 8.06 -16.37 -3.13
N LEU A 92 8.43 -16.19 -1.86
CA LEU A 92 9.32 -17.09 -1.15
C LEU A 92 8.53 -18.30 -0.64
N GLU A 93 9.12 -19.47 -0.74
CA GLU A 93 8.58 -20.70 -0.18
C GLU A 93 9.68 -21.52 0.52
N GLY A 94 9.29 -22.49 1.33
CA GLY A 94 10.20 -23.45 1.93
C GLY A 94 11.33 -22.79 2.72
N ILE A 95 12.59 -23.07 2.35
CA ILE A 95 13.77 -22.61 3.08
C ILE A 95 13.93 -21.08 2.97
N ALA A 96 13.62 -20.51 1.81
CA ALA A 96 13.73 -19.06 1.63
C ALA A 96 12.69 -18.29 2.44
N GLN A 97 11.48 -18.83 2.58
CA GLN A 97 10.46 -18.23 3.44
C GLN A 97 10.90 -18.25 4.91
N ALA A 98 11.38 -19.39 5.41
CA ALA A 98 11.87 -19.51 6.78
C ALA A 98 13.06 -18.57 7.07
N TRP A 99 13.96 -18.38 6.09
CA TRP A 99 15.02 -17.38 6.18
C TRP A 99 14.47 -15.96 6.33
N TRP A 100 13.47 -15.58 5.52
CA TRP A 100 12.86 -14.27 5.59
C TRP A 100 12.13 -14.01 6.91
N ASP A 101 11.39 -14.99 7.41
CA ASP A 101 10.76 -14.93 8.74
C ASP A 101 11.81 -14.68 9.84
N THR A 102 12.97 -15.34 9.75
CA THR A 102 14.09 -15.12 10.69
C THR A 102 14.63 -13.69 10.61
N GLN A 103 14.71 -13.09 9.41
CA GLN A 103 15.11 -11.69 9.26
C GLN A 103 14.10 -10.75 9.92
N LEU A 104 12.79 -10.98 9.72
CA LEU A 104 11.73 -10.19 10.35
C LEU A 104 11.78 -10.27 11.87
N GLU A 105 12.01 -11.46 12.43
CA GLU A 105 12.20 -11.63 13.87
C GLU A 105 13.42 -10.89 14.39
N ASN A 106 14.53 -10.88 13.64
CA ASN A 106 15.75 -10.17 14.03
C ASN A 106 15.55 -8.65 14.04
N PHE A 107 14.74 -8.10 13.13
CA PHE A 107 14.37 -6.68 13.14
C PHE A 107 13.52 -6.31 14.35
N SER A 108 12.72 -7.23 14.87
CA SER A 108 11.89 -6.99 16.06
C SER A 108 12.69 -6.96 17.36
N LYS A 109 13.89 -7.58 17.37
CA LYS A 109 14.74 -7.76 18.56
C LYS A 109 15.91 -6.77 18.63
N THR A 110 16.25 -6.10 17.53
CA THR A 110 17.42 -5.21 17.46
C THR A 110 17.07 -3.83 18.00
N ASP A 111 17.79 -3.41 19.03
CA ASP A 111 17.74 -2.08 19.64
C ASP A 111 18.18 -0.99 18.63
N GLU A 112 17.64 0.23 18.80
CA GLU A 112 17.64 1.40 17.90
C GLU A 112 19.01 1.82 17.29
N SER A 113 20.11 1.20 17.70
CA SER A 113 21.48 1.56 17.32
C SER A 113 22.10 0.80 16.14
N THR A 114 21.48 -0.27 15.62
CA THR A 114 22.01 -0.98 14.44
C THR A 114 20.94 -1.05 13.34
N ASP A 115 21.09 -0.21 12.31
CA ASP A 115 20.20 -0.17 11.14
C ASP A 115 20.49 -1.35 10.19
N THR A 116 20.31 -2.58 10.67
CA THR A 116 20.39 -3.81 9.86
C THR A 116 19.07 -4.13 9.16
N ARG A 117 18.09 -3.22 9.17
CA ARG A 117 16.77 -3.48 8.63
C ARG A 117 16.81 -3.51 7.10
N ILE A 118 16.26 -4.59 6.53
CA ILE A 118 16.04 -4.67 5.09
C ILE A 118 14.82 -3.82 4.75
N THR A 119 15.06 -2.56 4.35
CA THR A 119 14.03 -1.56 4.01
C THR A 119 13.96 -1.24 2.52
N SER A 120 14.95 -1.68 1.75
CA SER A 120 15.03 -1.48 0.30
C SER A 120 15.11 -2.81 -0.44
N TRP A 121 14.65 -2.80 -1.69
CA TRP A 121 14.76 -3.94 -2.59
C TRP A 121 16.23 -4.36 -2.81
N ASP A 122 17.16 -3.40 -2.82
CA ASP A 122 18.59 -3.66 -3.00
C ASP A 122 19.17 -4.42 -1.80
N ASN A 123 18.88 -3.98 -0.58
CA ASN A 123 19.30 -4.66 0.65
C ASN A 123 18.74 -6.09 0.71
N PHE A 124 17.50 -6.28 0.24
CA PHE A 124 16.88 -7.60 0.14
C PHE A 124 17.63 -8.49 -0.84
N CYS A 125 17.93 -7.98 -2.03
CA CYS A 125 18.68 -8.71 -3.04
C CYS A 125 20.05 -9.14 -2.50
N GLN A 126 20.77 -8.23 -1.84
CA GLN A 126 22.08 -8.51 -1.28
C GLN A 126 22.01 -9.57 -0.18
N ALA A 127 21.13 -9.40 0.81
CA ALA A 127 20.97 -10.36 1.90
C ALA A 127 20.56 -11.76 1.40
N LEU A 128 19.71 -11.82 0.39
CA LEU A 128 19.29 -13.08 -0.24
C LEU A 128 20.46 -13.73 -0.99
N ARG A 129 21.30 -12.96 -1.68
CA ARG A 129 22.52 -13.47 -2.32
C ARG A 129 23.51 -13.99 -1.28
N ASP A 130 23.78 -13.23 -0.22
CA ASP A 130 24.69 -13.65 0.85
C ASP A 130 24.27 -14.98 1.50
N CYS A 131 22.96 -15.24 1.60
CA CYS A 131 22.45 -16.48 2.20
C CYS A 131 22.42 -17.68 1.25
N PHE A 132 22.13 -17.46 -0.04
CA PHE A 132 21.89 -18.56 -1.00
C PHE A 132 22.97 -18.69 -2.08
N TYR A 133 24.00 -17.86 -2.06
CA TYR A 133 25.17 -18.07 -2.91
C TYR A 133 26.08 -19.11 -2.26
N PRO A 134 26.43 -20.18 -2.99
CA PRO A 134 27.42 -21.10 -2.49
C PRO A 134 28.75 -20.36 -2.27
N PRO A 135 29.49 -20.62 -1.18
CA PRO A 135 30.86 -20.18 -1.05
C PRO A 135 31.65 -20.81 -2.22
N GLY A 136 32.23 -19.96 -3.06
CA GLY A 136 33.05 -20.38 -4.20
C GLY A 136 34.33 -21.09 -3.79
#